data_AF-A0A6M5KF80-F1
#
_entry.id   AF-A0A6M5KF80-F1
#
_cell.length_a   1.000
_cell.length_b   1.000
_cell.length_c   1.000
_cell.angle_alpha   90.00
_cell.angle_beta   90.00
_cell.angle_gamma   90.00
#
_symmetry.space_group_name_H-M   'P 1'
#
loop_
_entity.id
_entity.type
_entity.pdbx_description
1 polymer ?
#
loop_
_entity_poly.entity_id
_entity_poly.type
_entity_poly.pdbx_seq_one_letter_code
_entity_poly.pdbx_strand_id
1 'polypeptide(L)'
;MPAIDLKGRVALVTGAGAGLGRAYAIQLASLGAAVLVNDPAVDKATGKSTADTVVAEIVSAGGKAMANKDLLTKELASAEGIVQSAIKAFGKLDIIVNNAGILRDVSFAKQGPEDWALVQEVHLWGQRHVCKAAWDKMIGQGYGRIVNIGSINGQRGMYGQSNYAAAKSGIVGLTKTLAMEGEKRNVKVNMVLPAGGTAMTATVMPDELVKIAKPELAAPMVAFLASDYPSVPTGRIFEAGPGFFAEWQWRRSNGVAFDITKPLAVDDVAAKWGDITDMSNCTDPIEEDKQLPKHLTKVVEFMKTTRKKSKL
;
A
#
# COMPACT_ATOMS: atom_id res chain seq x y z
N MET A 1 6.44 -22.72 15.73
CA MET A 1 6.00 -21.31 15.67
C MET A 1 4.48 -21.30 15.82
N PRO A 2 3.88 -20.32 16.52
CA PRO A 2 2.43 -20.26 16.65
C PRO A 2 1.79 -20.06 15.27
N ALA A 3 0.66 -20.71 15.03
CA ALA A 3 -0.13 -20.46 13.82
C ALA A 3 -0.70 -19.04 13.85
N ILE A 4 -0.90 -18.45 12.67
CA ILE A 4 -1.61 -17.16 12.56
C ILE A 4 -3.07 -17.38 12.96
N ASP A 5 -3.57 -16.57 13.90
CA ASP A 5 -4.95 -16.60 14.38
C ASP A 5 -5.48 -15.17 14.48
N LEU A 6 -6.68 -14.93 13.94
CA LEU A 6 -7.36 -13.63 13.94
C LEU A 6 -8.68 -13.69 14.73
N LYS A 7 -8.91 -14.73 15.53
CA LYS A 7 -10.09 -14.83 16.41
C LYS A 7 -10.25 -13.57 17.27
N GLY A 8 -11.47 -13.05 17.27
CA GLY A 8 -11.82 -11.84 18.00
C GLY A 8 -11.29 -10.54 17.37
N ARG A 9 -10.68 -10.59 16.18
CA ARG A 9 -10.34 -9.39 15.39
C ARG A 9 -11.51 -9.02 14.48
N VAL A 10 -11.68 -7.72 14.26
CA VAL A 10 -12.64 -7.17 13.28
C VAL A 10 -11.89 -6.56 12.12
N ALA A 11 -12.20 -6.98 10.91
CA ALA A 11 -11.58 -6.51 9.68
C ALA A 11 -12.57 -5.78 8.78
N LEU A 12 -12.14 -4.68 8.15
CA LEU A 12 -12.79 -4.06 7.01
C LEU A 12 -11.95 -4.34 5.76
N VAL A 13 -12.57 -4.86 4.71
CA VAL A 13 -11.96 -4.98 3.38
C VAL A 13 -12.78 -4.16 2.40
N THR A 14 -12.16 -3.16 1.77
CA THR A 14 -12.83 -2.31 0.76
C THR A 14 -12.66 -2.90 -0.64
N GLY A 15 -13.69 -2.79 -1.49
CA GLY A 15 -13.70 -3.45 -2.80
C GLY A 15 -13.62 -4.97 -2.71
N ALA A 16 -14.33 -5.55 -1.74
CA ALA A 16 -14.23 -6.96 -1.37
C ALA A 16 -15.20 -7.89 -2.13
N GLY A 17 -15.92 -7.37 -3.12
CA GLY A 17 -16.95 -8.12 -3.82
C GLY A 17 -16.43 -9.13 -4.86
N ALA A 18 -15.17 -8.97 -5.31
CA ALA A 18 -14.56 -9.84 -6.31
C ALA A 18 -13.02 -9.83 -6.21
N GLY A 19 -12.37 -10.70 -7.00
CA GLY A 19 -10.92 -10.71 -7.20
C GLY A 19 -10.11 -10.76 -5.91
N LEU A 20 -9.08 -9.91 -5.82
CA LEU A 20 -8.17 -9.84 -4.67
C LEU A 20 -8.89 -9.48 -3.37
N GLY A 21 -9.81 -8.51 -3.39
CA GLY A 21 -10.56 -8.12 -2.19
C GLY A 21 -11.40 -9.25 -1.61
N ARG A 22 -12.10 -10.02 -2.48
CA ARG A 22 -12.82 -11.23 -2.07
C ARG A 22 -11.88 -12.26 -1.45
N ALA A 23 -10.74 -12.53 -2.09
CA ALA A 23 -9.75 -13.48 -1.57
C ALA A 23 -9.20 -13.05 -0.20
N TYR A 24 -8.96 -11.76 0.01
CA TYR A 24 -8.53 -11.23 1.30
C TYR A 24 -9.61 -11.39 2.37
N ALA A 25 -10.86 -11.05 2.06
CA ALA A 25 -11.97 -11.19 3.00
C ALA A 25 -12.16 -12.65 3.45
N ILE A 26 -12.14 -13.60 2.51
CA ILE A 26 -12.25 -15.04 2.79
C ILE A 26 -11.05 -15.52 3.63
N GLN A 27 -9.83 -15.11 3.28
CA GLN A 27 -8.62 -15.53 4.00
C GLN A 27 -8.59 -14.98 5.44
N LEU A 28 -9.04 -13.75 5.66
CA LEU A 28 -9.12 -13.19 7.02
C LEU A 28 -10.21 -13.90 7.84
N ALA A 29 -11.37 -14.18 7.23
CA ALA A 29 -12.46 -14.89 7.89
C ALA A 29 -12.10 -16.34 8.23
N SER A 30 -11.37 -17.05 7.36
CA SER A 30 -10.92 -18.42 7.62
C SER A 30 -9.93 -18.52 8.80
N LEU A 31 -9.25 -17.41 9.11
CA LEU A 31 -8.40 -17.26 10.30
C LEU A 31 -9.17 -16.75 11.53
N GLY A 32 -10.50 -16.60 11.45
CA GLY A 32 -11.37 -16.29 12.60
C GLY A 32 -11.73 -14.81 12.77
N ALA A 33 -11.34 -13.92 11.85
CA ALA A 33 -11.76 -12.52 11.89
C ALA A 33 -13.27 -12.37 11.57
N ALA A 34 -13.93 -11.42 12.23
CA ALA A 34 -15.23 -10.92 11.77
C ALA A 34 -15.01 -9.86 10.69
N VAL A 35 -15.58 -10.04 9.50
CA VAL A 35 -15.23 -9.23 8.32
C VAL A 35 -16.40 -8.36 7.85
N LEU A 36 -16.21 -7.04 7.80
CA LEU A 36 -17.05 -6.15 7.02
C LEU A 36 -16.58 -6.20 5.55
N VAL A 37 -17.42 -6.76 4.69
CA VAL A 37 -17.20 -6.86 3.24
C VAL A 37 -17.81 -5.62 2.59
N ASN A 38 -16.98 -4.62 2.28
CA ASN A 38 -17.44 -3.42 1.58
C ASN A 38 -17.29 -3.59 0.07
N ASP A 39 -18.40 -3.54 -0.67
CA ASP A 39 -18.40 -3.46 -2.13
C ASP A 39 -19.74 -2.90 -2.64
N PRO A 40 -19.76 -1.78 -3.38
CA PRO A 40 -20.98 -1.18 -3.89
C PRO A 40 -21.49 -1.86 -5.17
N ALA A 41 -20.74 -2.81 -5.75
CA ALA A 41 -21.08 -3.37 -7.04
C ALA A 41 -22.26 -4.35 -6.98
N VAL A 42 -22.91 -4.46 -8.12
CA VAL A 42 -23.92 -5.47 -8.41
C VAL A 42 -23.40 -6.28 -9.58
N ASP A 43 -23.42 -7.60 -9.44
CA ASP A 43 -23.05 -8.51 -10.51
C ASP A 43 -24.02 -8.37 -11.68
N LYS A 44 -23.50 -8.09 -12.88
CA LYS A 44 -24.32 -7.80 -14.06
C LYS A 44 -25.13 -9.01 -14.55
N ALA A 45 -24.64 -10.23 -14.31
CA ALA A 45 -25.29 -11.44 -14.81
C ALA A 45 -26.43 -11.89 -13.89
N THR A 46 -26.25 -11.73 -12.58
CA THR A 46 -27.17 -12.24 -11.56
C THR A 46 -28.02 -11.15 -10.91
N GLY A 47 -27.66 -9.87 -11.07
CA GLY A 47 -28.30 -8.74 -10.38
C GLY A 47 -28.09 -8.73 -8.87
N LYS A 48 -27.22 -9.60 -8.34
CA LYS A 48 -26.96 -9.74 -6.91
C LYS A 48 -25.85 -8.79 -6.47
N SER A 49 -25.93 -8.31 -5.22
CA SER A 49 -24.83 -7.59 -4.61
C SER A 49 -23.60 -8.52 -4.49
N THR A 50 -22.47 -8.02 -4.94
CA THR A 50 -21.18 -8.73 -4.85
C THR A 50 -20.76 -8.90 -3.38
N ALA A 51 -20.97 -7.87 -2.54
CA ALA A 51 -20.71 -7.95 -1.11
C ALA A 51 -21.56 -9.04 -0.42
N ASP A 52 -22.87 -9.10 -0.70
CA ASP A 52 -23.75 -10.13 -0.12
C ASP A 52 -23.33 -11.55 -0.54
N THR A 53 -22.86 -11.71 -1.78
CA THR A 53 -22.38 -12.99 -2.29
C THR A 53 -21.16 -13.47 -1.50
N VAL A 54 -20.17 -12.60 -1.29
CA VAL A 54 -18.97 -12.94 -0.50
C VAL A 54 -19.30 -13.19 0.96
N VAL A 55 -20.24 -12.46 1.54
CA VAL A 55 -20.73 -12.73 2.91
C VAL A 55 -21.35 -14.12 3.01
N ALA A 56 -22.20 -14.51 2.05
CA ALA A 56 -22.81 -15.84 2.03
C ALA A 56 -21.75 -16.96 1.94
N GLU A 57 -20.69 -16.75 1.16
CA GLU A 57 -19.56 -17.68 1.10
C GLU A 57 -18.83 -17.78 2.44
N ILE A 58 -18.50 -16.65 3.08
CA ILE A 58 -17.84 -16.64 4.39
C ILE A 58 -18.70 -17.35 5.45
N VAL A 59 -20.00 -17.05 5.48
CA VAL A 59 -20.93 -17.64 6.46
C VAL A 59 -21.13 -19.13 6.21
N SER A 60 -21.24 -19.57 4.95
CA SER A 60 -21.35 -21.00 4.64
C SER A 60 -20.09 -21.80 4.99
N ALA A 61 -18.93 -21.15 5.00
CA ALA A 61 -17.67 -21.70 5.52
C ALA A 61 -17.53 -21.62 7.06
N GLY A 62 -18.55 -21.14 7.78
CA GLY A 62 -18.55 -21.02 9.25
C GLY A 62 -17.91 -19.74 9.81
N GLY A 63 -17.57 -18.78 8.95
CA GLY A 63 -17.02 -17.49 9.34
C GLY A 63 -18.10 -16.46 9.74
N LYS A 64 -17.64 -15.27 10.16
CA LYS A 64 -18.52 -14.14 10.51
C LYS A 64 -18.27 -12.98 9.54
N ALA A 65 -19.30 -12.55 8.82
CA ALA A 65 -19.20 -11.40 7.94
C ALA A 65 -20.50 -10.60 7.84
N MET A 66 -20.37 -9.34 7.44
CA MET A 66 -21.49 -8.43 7.14
C MET A 66 -21.18 -7.66 5.87
N ALA A 67 -22.18 -7.45 5.03
CA ALA A 67 -22.04 -6.66 3.81
C ALA A 67 -22.22 -5.17 4.10
N ASN A 68 -21.42 -4.34 3.44
CA ASN A 68 -21.64 -2.91 3.32
C ASN A 68 -21.57 -2.54 1.83
N LYS A 69 -22.56 -1.78 1.35
CA LYS A 69 -22.74 -1.45 -0.07
C LYS A 69 -22.43 0.01 -0.36
N ASP A 70 -21.86 0.72 0.60
CA ASP A 70 -21.58 2.14 0.47
C ASP A 70 -20.39 2.34 -0.48
N LEU A 71 -20.49 3.39 -1.30
CA LEU A 71 -19.44 3.80 -2.22
C LEU A 71 -18.46 4.72 -1.51
N LEU A 72 -17.16 4.40 -1.61
CA LEU A 72 -16.10 5.35 -1.24
C LEU A 72 -16.05 6.50 -2.23
N THR A 73 -16.07 7.72 -1.70
CA THR A 73 -15.99 8.95 -2.50
C THR A 73 -14.88 9.86 -1.98
N LYS A 74 -14.69 11.00 -2.64
CA LYS A 74 -13.81 12.08 -2.14
C LYS A 74 -14.27 12.71 -0.84
N GLU A 75 -15.49 12.46 -0.38
CA GLU A 75 -15.99 13.01 0.89
C GLU A 75 -15.63 12.08 2.04
N LEU A 76 -15.01 12.63 3.09
CA LEU A 76 -14.61 11.85 4.28
C LEU A 76 -15.80 11.10 4.91
N ALA A 77 -16.99 11.71 4.89
CA ALA A 77 -18.21 11.13 5.42
C ALA A 77 -18.56 9.75 4.83
N SER A 78 -18.18 9.48 3.57
CA SER A 78 -18.40 8.17 2.95
C SER A 78 -17.59 7.08 3.67
N ALA A 79 -16.33 7.34 3.99
CA ALA A 79 -15.48 6.42 4.72
C ALA A 79 -15.86 6.31 6.20
N GLU A 80 -16.32 7.41 6.81
CA GLU A 80 -16.85 7.39 8.18
C GLU A 80 -18.06 6.46 8.29
N GLY A 81 -19.01 6.53 7.36
CA GLY A 81 -20.16 5.62 7.33
C GLY A 81 -19.77 4.13 7.25
N ILE A 82 -18.79 3.81 6.39
CA ILE A 82 -18.27 2.43 6.24
C ILE A 82 -17.60 1.96 7.54
N VAL A 83 -16.72 2.78 8.14
CA VAL A 83 -16.04 2.45 9.40
C VAL A 83 -17.04 2.29 10.54
N GLN A 84 -18.03 3.17 10.64
CA GLN A 84 -19.09 3.07 11.64
C GLN A 84 -19.95 1.81 11.46
N SER A 85 -20.17 1.36 10.22
CA SER A 85 -20.87 0.09 9.97
C SER A 85 -20.14 -1.09 10.60
N ALA A 86 -18.81 -1.16 10.50
CA ALA A 86 -18.01 -2.23 11.11
C ALA A 86 -18.10 -2.19 12.65
N ILE A 87 -18.00 -0.99 13.23
CA ILE A 87 -18.05 -0.79 14.67
C ILE A 87 -19.44 -1.10 15.21
N LYS A 88 -20.51 -0.69 14.53
CA LYS A 88 -21.89 -0.99 14.93
C LYS A 88 -22.16 -2.50 14.86
N ALA A 89 -21.62 -3.17 13.85
CA ALA A 89 -21.82 -4.61 13.63
C ALA A 89 -21.05 -5.47 14.64
N PHE A 90 -19.81 -5.09 14.95
CA PHE A 90 -18.86 -5.98 15.65
C PHE A 90 -18.22 -5.37 16.90
N GLY A 91 -18.56 -4.12 17.24
CA GLY A 91 -18.12 -3.41 18.45
C GLY A 91 -16.78 -2.67 18.34
N LYS A 92 -15.94 -2.99 17.35
CA LYS A 92 -14.61 -2.39 17.14
C LYS A 92 -14.13 -2.52 15.70
N LEU A 93 -12.96 -1.98 15.38
CA LEU A 93 -12.26 -2.18 14.12
C LEU A 93 -10.76 -2.34 14.39
N ASP A 94 -10.21 -3.51 14.07
CA ASP A 94 -8.81 -3.88 14.34
C ASP A 94 -7.96 -3.85 13.06
N ILE A 95 -8.53 -4.25 11.93
CA ILE A 95 -7.84 -4.50 10.67
C ILE A 95 -8.51 -3.70 9.55
N ILE A 96 -7.72 -3.02 8.72
CA ILE A 96 -8.17 -2.38 7.47
C ILE A 96 -7.36 -2.95 6.31
N VAL A 97 -8.04 -3.47 5.30
CA VAL A 97 -7.45 -3.79 4.00
C VAL A 97 -8.03 -2.83 2.96
N ASN A 98 -7.20 -1.87 2.58
CA ASN A 98 -7.49 -0.79 1.68
C ASN A 98 -7.30 -1.27 0.22
N ASN A 99 -8.32 -1.92 -0.34
CA ASN A 99 -8.23 -2.63 -1.62
C ASN A 99 -9.06 -2.01 -2.77
N ALA A 100 -10.12 -1.25 -2.47
CA ALA A 100 -10.98 -0.65 -3.49
C ALA A 100 -10.18 0.07 -4.61
N GLY A 101 -10.62 -0.12 -5.85
CA GLY A 101 -9.87 0.36 -7.01
C GLY A 101 -10.59 0.20 -8.34
N ILE A 102 -10.17 1.02 -9.30
CA ILE A 102 -10.68 1.05 -10.68
C ILE A 102 -9.53 1.31 -11.67
N LEU A 103 -9.79 1.16 -12.97
CA LEU A 103 -8.88 1.60 -14.02
C LEU A 103 -9.56 2.59 -14.98
N ARG A 104 -8.76 3.51 -15.52
CA ARG A 104 -9.09 4.47 -16.58
C ARG A 104 -7.84 4.68 -17.43
N ASP A 105 -7.45 3.59 -18.10
CA ASP A 105 -6.19 3.50 -18.81
C ASP A 105 -6.30 4.21 -20.16
N VAL A 106 -5.45 5.21 -20.37
CA VAL A 106 -5.39 6.00 -21.59
C VAL A 106 -4.03 6.70 -21.64
N SER A 107 -3.48 6.91 -22.84
CA SER A 107 -2.24 7.67 -22.98
C SER A 107 -2.39 9.09 -22.40
N PHE A 108 -1.32 9.63 -21.84
CA PHE A 108 -1.36 10.91 -21.10
C PHE A 108 -2.02 12.05 -21.90
N ALA A 109 -1.72 12.16 -23.20
CA ALA A 109 -2.29 13.19 -24.08
C ALA A 109 -3.82 13.09 -24.26
N LYS A 110 -4.40 11.91 -24.03
CA LYS A 110 -5.84 11.64 -24.17
C LYS A 110 -6.56 11.57 -22.81
N GLN A 111 -5.83 11.79 -21.72
CA GLN A 111 -6.38 11.68 -20.37
C GLN A 111 -7.20 12.90 -20.00
N GLY A 112 -8.51 12.71 -19.83
CA GLY A 112 -9.41 13.74 -19.34
C GLY A 112 -9.25 13.99 -17.84
N PRO A 113 -9.60 15.20 -17.35
CA PRO A 113 -9.52 15.54 -15.93
C PRO A 113 -10.45 14.70 -15.06
N GLU A 114 -11.61 14.28 -15.58
CA GLU A 114 -12.59 13.46 -14.85
C GLU A 114 -12.05 12.06 -14.55
N ASP A 115 -11.44 11.40 -15.55
CA ASP A 115 -10.82 10.09 -15.37
C ASP A 115 -9.59 10.14 -14.46
N TRP A 116 -8.85 11.26 -14.51
CA TRP A 116 -7.78 11.50 -13.55
C TRP A 116 -8.34 11.62 -12.13
N ALA A 117 -9.29 12.52 -11.92
CA ALA A 117 -9.89 12.79 -10.62
C ALA A 117 -10.49 11.52 -10.02
N LEU A 118 -11.32 10.80 -10.77
CA LEU A 118 -11.97 9.57 -10.29
C LEU A 118 -10.97 8.51 -9.83
N VAL A 119 -9.86 8.33 -10.55
CA VAL A 119 -8.79 7.39 -10.14
C VAL A 119 -8.10 7.87 -8.85
N GLN A 120 -7.82 9.17 -8.70
CA GLN A 120 -7.26 9.69 -7.44
C GLN A 120 -8.24 9.53 -6.28
N GLU A 121 -9.53 9.78 -6.52
CA GLU A 121 -10.60 9.73 -5.53
C GLU A 121 -10.77 8.32 -4.97
N VAL A 122 -10.92 7.31 -5.82
CA VAL A 122 -11.12 5.93 -5.38
C VAL A 122 -9.87 5.36 -4.70
N HIS A 123 -8.68 5.65 -5.23
CA HIS A 123 -7.44 5.07 -4.72
C HIS A 123 -6.82 5.86 -3.58
N LEU A 124 -6.27 7.04 -3.85
CA LEU A 124 -5.48 7.76 -2.85
C LEU A 124 -6.38 8.36 -1.77
N TRP A 125 -7.41 9.10 -2.16
CA TRP A 125 -8.34 9.72 -1.22
C TRP A 125 -9.15 8.66 -0.47
N GLY A 126 -9.67 7.64 -1.16
CA GLY A 126 -10.40 6.54 -0.55
C GLY A 126 -9.60 5.85 0.56
N GLN A 127 -8.37 5.43 0.28
CA GLN A 127 -7.52 4.78 1.29
C GLN A 127 -7.18 5.73 2.45
N ARG A 128 -6.86 6.99 2.14
CA ARG A 128 -6.61 8.03 3.16
C ARG A 128 -7.84 8.26 4.05
N HIS A 129 -9.04 8.27 3.49
CA HIS A 129 -10.28 8.51 4.24
C HIS A 129 -10.66 7.35 5.13
N VAL A 130 -10.54 6.11 4.66
CA VAL A 130 -10.77 4.93 5.50
C VAL A 130 -9.80 4.91 6.68
N CYS A 131 -8.51 5.18 6.44
CA CYS A 131 -7.53 5.32 7.51
C CYS A 131 -7.92 6.44 8.49
N LYS A 132 -8.22 7.64 7.98
CA LYS A 132 -8.54 8.80 8.83
C LYS A 132 -9.79 8.57 9.68
N ALA A 133 -10.83 7.96 9.13
CA ALA A 133 -12.08 7.67 9.83
C ALA A 133 -11.90 6.66 10.98
N ALA A 134 -10.95 5.73 10.86
CA ALA A 134 -10.66 4.73 11.89
C ALA A 134 -9.52 5.13 12.85
N TRP A 135 -8.71 6.14 12.48
CA TRP A 135 -7.41 6.42 13.10
C TRP A 135 -7.50 6.61 14.61
N ASP A 136 -8.32 7.55 15.08
CA ASP A 136 -8.38 7.91 16.49
C ASP A 136 -8.87 6.75 17.36
N LYS A 137 -9.71 5.87 16.80
CA LYS A 137 -10.17 4.64 17.48
C LYS A 137 -9.05 3.60 17.57
N MET A 138 -8.31 3.36 16.48
CA MET A 138 -7.16 2.44 16.48
C MET A 138 -6.04 2.91 17.41
N ILE A 139 -5.77 4.22 17.41
CA ILE A 139 -4.82 4.85 18.34
C ILE A 139 -5.33 4.67 19.77
N GLY A 140 -6.57 5.05 20.05
CA GLY A 140 -7.20 4.95 21.36
C GLY A 140 -7.13 3.55 21.97
N GLN A 141 -7.47 2.52 21.19
CA GLN A 141 -7.46 1.12 21.64
C GLN A 141 -6.05 0.51 21.74
N GLY A 142 -5.02 1.18 21.23
CA GLY A 142 -3.63 0.69 21.27
C GLY A 142 -3.39 -0.53 20.37
N TYR A 143 -4.16 -0.64 19.28
CA TYR A 143 -4.02 -1.71 18.29
C TYR A 143 -4.56 -1.26 16.94
N GLY A 144 -3.83 -1.56 15.87
CA GLY A 144 -4.34 -1.45 14.50
C GLY A 144 -3.45 -2.17 13.50
N ARG A 145 -4.05 -2.74 12.46
CA ARG A 145 -3.32 -3.30 11.32
C ARG A 145 -3.91 -2.76 10.04
N ILE A 146 -3.13 -2.00 9.29
CA ILE A 146 -3.56 -1.41 8.04
C ILE A 146 -2.69 -1.98 6.92
N VAL A 147 -3.35 -2.60 5.95
CA VAL A 147 -2.71 -3.11 4.73
C VAL A 147 -3.23 -2.31 3.54
N ASN A 148 -2.38 -1.44 3.01
CA ASN A 148 -2.70 -0.65 1.83
C ASN A 148 -2.34 -1.44 0.57
N ILE A 149 -3.28 -1.57 -0.36
CA ILE A 149 -3.00 -2.19 -1.65
C ILE A 149 -2.43 -1.15 -2.60
N GLY A 150 -1.13 -1.27 -2.86
CA GLY A 150 -0.38 -0.51 -3.85
C GLY A 150 -0.49 -1.11 -5.25
N SER A 151 0.55 -0.89 -6.05
CA SER A 151 0.78 -1.56 -7.33
C SER A 151 2.24 -1.38 -7.72
N ILE A 152 2.76 -2.38 -8.41
CA ILE A 152 4.07 -2.32 -9.05
C ILE A 152 4.16 -1.16 -10.05
N ASN A 153 3.04 -0.81 -10.69
CA ASN A 153 2.97 0.30 -11.66
C ASN A 153 3.07 1.66 -10.97
N GLY A 154 2.73 1.74 -9.67
CA GLY A 154 3.01 2.92 -8.85
C GLY A 154 4.49 3.04 -8.45
N GLN A 155 5.30 2.00 -8.61
CA GLN A 155 6.74 2.05 -8.31
C GLN A 155 7.58 2.31 -9.56
N ARG A 156 7.23 1.66 -10.68
CA ARG A 156 8.02 1.70 -11.92
C ARG A 156 7.40 2.54 -13.05
N GLY A 157 6.15 2.96 -12.90
CA GLY A 157 5.35 3.53 -14.00
C GLY A 157 4.81 2.46 -14.95
N MET A 158 3.82 2.82 -15.76
CA MET A 158 3.31 1.98 -16.85
C MET A 158 2.72 2.88 -17.94
N TYR A 159 2.95 2.54 -19.20
CA TYR A 159 2.38 3.30 -20.32
C TYR A 159 0.86 3.32 -20.23
N GLY A 160 0.25 4.50 -20.40
CA GLY A 160 -1.20 4.68 -20.35
C GLY A 160 -1.83 4.69 -18.94
N GLN A 161 -1.01 4.69 -17.88
CA GLN A 161 -1.49 4.64 -16.50
C GLN A 161 -0.95 5.78 -15.63
N SER A 162 -0.79 6.99 -16.17
CA SER A 162 -0.28 8.16 -15.42
C SER A 162 -1.11 8.49 -14.18
N ASN A 163 -2.45 8.47 -14.28
CA ASN A 163 -3.36 8.65 -13.15
C ASN A 163 -3.19 7.56 -12.10
N TYR A 164 -3.22 6.30 -12.51
CA TYR A 164 -3.17 5.15 -11.63
C TYR A 164 -1.80 5.02 -10.95
N ALA A 165 -0.71 5.15 -11.72
CA ALA A 165 0.65 5.17 -11.19
C ALA A 165 0.82 6.29 -10.15
N ALA A 166 0.39 7.52 -10.46
CA ALA A 166 0.45 8.63 -9.51
C ALA A 166 -0.31 8.34 -8.20
N ALA A 167 -1.52 7.80 -8.30
CA ALA A 167 -2.31 7.43 -7.12
C ALA A 167 -1.59 6.36 -6.27
N LYS A 168 -1.07 5.32 -6.92
CA LYS A 168 -0.38 4.20 -6.25
C LYS A 168 0.99 4.61 -5.69
N SER A 169 1.71 5.54 -6.31
CA SER A 169 2.91 6.16 -5.75
C SER A 169 2.58 6.99 -4.51
N GLY A 170 1.49 7.78 -4.53
CA GLY A 170 1.07 8.60 -3.38
C GLY A 170 0.78 7.76 -2.13
N ILE A 171 0.24 6.55 -2.30
CA ILE A 171 -0.02 5.61 -1.19
C ILE A 171 1.28 5.15 -0.51
N VAL A 172 2.43 5.15 -1.20
CA VAL A 172 3.73 4.81 -0.59
C VAL A 172 4.06 5.80 0.52
N GLY A 173 3.97 7.10 0.24
CA GLY A 173 4.19 8.16 1.23
C GLY A 173 3.20 8.06 2.39
N LEU A 174 1.91 7.90 2.08
CA LEU A 174 0.87 7.71 3.09
C LEU A 174 1.18 6.52 4.02
N THR A 175 1.54 5.38 3.45
CA THR A 175 1.86 4.15 4.21
C THR A 175 3.04 4.37 5.15
N LYS A 176 4.14 4.97 4.65
CA LYS A 176 5.34 5.21 5.45
C LYS A 176 5.08 6.20 6.58
N THR A 177 4.35 7.28 6.31
CA THR A 177 4.01 8.29 7.32
C THR A 177 3.09 7.73 8.40
N LEU A 178 2.00 7.05 8.03
CA LEU A 178 1.10 6.46 9.03
C LEU A 178 1.78 5.35 9.85
N ALA A 179 2.73 4.61 9.26
CA ALA A 179 3.53 3.66 10.02
C ALA A 179 4.31 4.33 11.16
N MET A 180 4.94 5.48 10.90
CA MET A 180 5.68 6.24 11.90
C MET A 180 4.77 6.86 12.96
N GLU A 181 3.61 7.41 12.55
CA GLU A 181 2.64 8.01 13.48
C GLU A 181 1.95 6.96 14.37
N GLY A 182 1.75 5.75 13.86
CA GLY A 182 1.05 4.67 14.56
C GLY A 182 1.93 3.79 15.47
N GLU A 183 3.25 3.79 15.26
CA GLU A 183 4.18 2.82 15.85
C GLU A 183 4.09 2.76 17.38
N LYS A 184 4.12 3.93 18.05
CA LYS A 184 4.05 4.04 19.52
C LYS A 184 2.74 3.52 20.12
N ARG A 185 1.72 3.31 19.29
CA ARG A 185 0.38 2.86 19.69
C ARG A 185 0.02 1.50 19.12
N ASN A 186 1.02 0.73 18.66
CA ASN A 186 0.84 -0.61 18.08
C ASN A 186 -0.17 -0.60 16.91
N VAL A 187 -0.17 0.49 16.15
CA VAL A 187 -0.84 0.58 14.86
C VAL A 187 0.23 0.39 13.79
N LYS A 188 0.20 -0.77 13.12
CA LYS A 188 1.15 -1.11 12.05
C LYS A 188 0.52 -0.87 10.69
N VAL A 189 1.27 -0.25 9.79
CA VAL A 189 0.79 0.09 8.44
C VAL A 189 1.80 -0.43 7.42
N ASN A 190 1.38 -1.32 6.53
CA ASN A 190 2.23 -1.86 5.47
C ASN A 190 1.52 -1.77 4.12
N MET A 191 2.29 -1.89 3.04
CA MET A 191 1.77 -1.93 1.68
C MET A 191 2.01 -3.29 1.03
N VAL A 192 1.04 -3.77 0.26
CA VAL A 192 1.19 -4.92 -0.63
C VAL A 192 1.07 -4.47 -2.08
N LEU A 193 1.96 -4.93 -2.94
CA LEU A 193 1.95 -4.83 -4.39
C LEU A 193 1.50 -6.20 -4.92
N PRO A 194 0.19 -6.46 -5.02
CA PRO A 194 -0.27 -7.79 -5.38
C PRO A 194 -0.09 -8.06 -6.87
N ALA A 195 0.20 -9.31 -7.21
CA ALA A 195 0.02 -9.86 -8.55
C ALA A 195 -1.06 -10.94 -8.50
N GLY A 196 -2.06 -10.82 -9.37
CA GLY A 196 -3.13 -11.80 -9.48
C GLY A 196 -3.94 -11.58 -10.76
N GLY A 197 -4.40 -12.67 -11.36
CA GLY A 197 -5.38 -12.73 -12.42
C GLY A 197 -6.74 -12.28 -11.90
N THR A 198 -7.17 -11.12 -12.38
CA THR A 198 -8.45 -10.50 -12.05
C THR A 198 -9.02 -9.91 -13.33
N ALA A 199 -10.28 -9.45 -13.31
CA ALA A 199 -10.85 -8.70 -14.42
C ALA A 199 -9.99 -7.47 -14.80
N MET A 200 -9.26 -6.89 -13.82
CA MET A 200 -8.38 -5.74 -14.03
C MET A 200 -7.09 -6.10 -14.79
N THR A 201 -6.52 -7.28 -14.55
CA THR A 201 -5.24 -7.70 -15.15
C THR A 201 -5.42 -8.51 -16.44
N ALA A 202 -6.63 -9.00 -16.71
CA ALA A 202 -6.97 -9.70 -17.95
C ALA A 202 -6.82 -8.84 -19.22
N THR A 203 -6.75 -7.52 -19.10
CA THR A 203 -6.51 -6.61 -20.24
C THR A 203 -5.06 -6.55 -20.68
N VAL A 204 -4.12 -7.01 -19.84
CA VAL A 204 -2.67 -6.85 -20.04
C VAL A 204 -1.87 -8.14 -19.85
N MET A 205 -2.47 -9.19 -19.28
CA MET A 205 -1.83 -10.50 -19.10
C MET A 205 -2.37 -11.52 -20.11
N PRO A 206 -1.52 -12.41 -20.64
CA PRO A 206 -1.96 -13.61 -21.34
C PRO A 206 -2.96 -14.43 -20.50
N ASP A 207 -4.00 -14.97 -21.13
CA ASP A 207 -5.07 -15.72 -20.45
C ASP A 207 -4.56 -16.88 -19.57
N GLU A 208 -3.50 -17.56 -20.00
CA GLU A 208 -2.87 -18.64 -19.23
C GLU A 208 -2.29 -18.12 -17.91
N LEU A 209 -1.63 -16.96 -17.94
CA LEU A 209 -1.10 -16.31 -16.74
C LEU A 209 -2.22 -15.82 -15.82
N VAL A 210 -3.32 -15.28 -16.37
CA VAL A 210 -4.50 -14.90 -15.58
C VAL A 210 -5.09 -16.09 -14.83
N LYS A 211 -5.15 -17.27 -15.47
CA LYS A 211 -5.73 -18.48 -14.88
C LYS A 211 -4.87 -19.06 -13.74
N ILE A 212 -3.54 -19.05 -13.88
CA ILE A 212 -2.65 -19.58 -12.85
C ILE A 212 -2.40 -18.58 -11.72
N ALA A 213 -2.49 -17.27 -11.99
CA ALA A 213 -2.25 -16.22 -11.02
C ALA A 213 -3.43 -15.99 -10.08
N LYS A 214 -3.98 -17.04 -9.48
CA LYS A 214 -5.18 -16.98 -8.64
C LYS A 214 -5.05 -15.91 -7.53
N PRO A 215 -6.04 -15.01 -7.33
CA PRO A 215 -5.99 -13.97 -6.29
C PRO A 215 -5.69 -14.50 -4.88
N GLU A 216 -6.11 -15.73 -4.60
CA GLU A 216 -5.87 -16.45 -3.35
C GLU A 216 -4.37 -16.61 -3.06
N LEU A 217 -3.50 -16.58 -4.08
CA LEU A 217 -2.05 -16.71 -3.91
C LEU A 217 -1.38 -15.44 -3.38
N ALA A 218 -2.07 -14.30 -3.37
CA ALA A 218 -1.60 -13.07 -2.73
C ALA A 218 -2.16 -12.87 -1.30
N ALA A 219 -3.29 -13.52 -0.98
CA ALA A 219 -4.00 -13.33 0.28
C ALA A 219 -3.19 -13.69 1.56
N PRO A 220 -2.30 -14.70 1.56
CA PRO A 220 -1.47 -15.01 2.73
C PRO A 220 -0.60 -13.84 3.21
N MET A 221 -0.05 -13.03 2.30
CA MET A 221 0.75 -11.85 2.69
C MET A 221 -0.12 -10.81 3.40
N VAL A 222 -1.33 -10.54 2.89
CA VAL A 222 -2.26 -9.61 3.52
C VAL A 222 -2.66 -10.09 4.91
N ALA A 223 -3.00 -11.38 5.05
CA ALA A 223 -3.36 -11.97 6.33
C ALA A 223 -2.21 -11.95 7.35
N PHE A 224 -0.98 -12.23 6.90
CA PHE A 224 0.21 -12.14 7.74
C PHE A 224 0.42 -10.71 8.25
N LEU A 225 0.41 -9.71 7.37
CA LEU A 225 0.58 -8.30 7.74
C LEU A 225 -0.59 -7.75 8.59
N ALA A 226 -1.77 -8.37 8.48
CA ALA A 226 -2.94 -8.06 9.29
C ALA A 226 -2.96 -8.73 10.68
N SER A 227 -1.98 -9.60 10.98
CA SER A 227 -1.91 -10.34 12.24
C SER A 227 -1.10 -9.63 13.33
N ASP A 228 -1.14 -10.17 14.54
CA ASP A 228 -0.28 -9.79 15.66
C ASP A 228 1.01 -10.61 15.74
N TYR A 229 1.34 -11.36 14.68
CA TYR A 229 2.55 -12.17 14.66
C TYR A 229 3.79 -11.30 14.96
N PRO A 230 4.71 -11.73 15.86
CA PRO A 230 5.73 -10.84 16.40
C PRO A 230 6.63 -10.18 15.35
N SER A 231 6.94 -10.88 14.27
CA SER A 231 7.81 -10.38 13.19
C SER A 231 7.10 -9.53 12.14
N VAL A 232 5.79 -9.27 12.27
CA VAL A 232 5.08 -8.36 11.35
C VAL A 232 5.71 -6.96 11.46
N PRO A 233 6.23 -6.39 10.36
CA PRO A 233 6.88 -5.09 10.39
C PRO A 233 5.85 -3.96 10.34
N THR A 234 6.32 -2.71 10.30
CA THR A 234 5.53 -1.53 9.94
C THR A 234 6.33 -0.67 8.96
N GLY A 235 5.65 0.02 8.05
CA GLY A 235 6.26 0.93 7.06
C GLY A 235 6.93 0.24 5.86
N ARG A 236 6.69 -1.07 5.69
CA ARG A 236 7.32 -1.90 4.65
C ARG A 236 6.37 -2.19 3.49
N ILE A 237 6.95 -2.55 2.34
CA ILE A 237 6.25 -2.73 1.06
C ILE A 237 6.60 -4.12 0.54
N PHE A 238 5.60 -4.91 0.18
CA PHE A 238 5.81 -6.30 -0.25
C PHE A 238 5.14 -6.60 -1.58
N GLU A 239 5.85 -7.20 -2.51
CA GLU A 239 5.27 -7.90 -3.64
C GLU A 239 4.71 -9.26 -3.18
N ALA A 240 3.53 -9.62 -3.69
CA ALA A 240 2.85 -10.85 -3.28
C ALA A 240 2.03 -11.48 -4.40
N GLY A 241 2.34 -12.75 -4.69
CA GLY A 241 1.62 -13.60 -5.62
C GLY A 241 2.25 -13.62 -7.03
N PRO A 242 1.83 -14.57 -7.88
CA PRO A 242 1.43 -15.93 -7.53
C PRO A 242 2.67 -16.79 -7.20
N GLY A 243 2.88 -17.11 -5.92
CA GLY A 243 4.00 -17.94 -5.45
C GLY A 243 5.34 -17.21 -5.24
N PHE A 244 5.42 -15.93 -5.62
CA PHE A 244 6.56 -15.07 -5.35
C PHE A 244 6.21 -14.03 -4.28
N PHE A 245 7.12 -13.83 -3.33
CA PHE A 245 6.99 -12.83 -2.27
C PHE A 245 8.34 -12.15 -2.09
N ALA A 246 8.35 -10.82 -2.15
CA ALA A 246 9.58 -10.06 -2.02
C ALA A 246 9.30 -8.73 -1.33
N GLU A 247 10.31 -8.20 -0.65
CA GLU A 247 10.26 -6.86 -0.10
C GLU A 247 10.80 -5.82 -1.10
N TRP A 248 10.07 -4.73 -1.25
CA TRP A 248 10.45 -3.58 -2.05
C TRP A 248 11.00 -2.46 -1.18
N GLN A 249 12.16 -1.93 -1.55
CA GLN A 249 12.86 -0.88 -0.80
C GLN A 249 13.55 0.12 -1.74
N TRP A 250 13.68 1.36 -1.26
CA TRP A 250 14.45 2.37 -1.97
C TRP A 250 15.95 2.09 -1.87
N ARG A 251 16.66 2.51 -2.90
CA ARG A 251 18.13 2.53 -2.94
C ARG A 251 18.57 3.91 -3.43
N ARG A 252 19.63 4.44 -2.82
CA ARG A 252 20.28 5.70 -3.24
C ARG A 252 21.72 5.40 -3.60
N SER A 253 22.23 6.01 -4.68
CA SER A 253 23.67 5.98 -4.97
C SER A 253 24.48 6.57 -3.80
N ASN A 254 25.78 6.32 -3.79
CA ASN A 254 26.65 6.99 -2.83
C ASN A 254 26.71 8.50 -3.04
N GLY A 255 26.47 8.98 -4.26
CA GLY A 255 26.55 10.38 -4.63
C GLY A 255 27.96 10.96 -4.50
N VAL A 256 28.07 12.25 -4.78
CA VAL A 256 29.33 13.01 -4.77
C VAL A 256 29.14 14.27 -3.91
N ALA A 257 30.13 14.59 -3.09
CA ALA A 257 30.20 15.87 -2.39
C ALA A 257 31.04 16.86 -3.21
N PHE A 258 30.58 18.11 -3.29
CA PHE A 258 31.29 19.20 -3.95
C PHE A 258 31.86 20.19 -2.93
N ASP A 259 32.85 20.96 -3.34
CA ASP A 259 33.41 22.05 -2.53
C ASP A 259 32.44 23.23 -2.48
N ILE A 260 31.70 23.35 -1.39
CA ILE A 260 30.73 24.44 -1.18
C ILE A 260 31.38 25.81 -0.94
N THR A 261 32.72 25.89 -0.86
CA THR A 261 33.44 27.18 -0.76
C THR A 261 33.67 27.86 -2.11
N LYS A 262 33.34 27.17 -3.21
CA LYS A 262 33.43 27.69 -4.58
C LYS A 262 32.04 27.67 -5.23
N PRO A 263 31.79 28.55 -6.23
CA PRO A 263 30.61 28.40 -7.08
C PRO A 263 30.61 27.02 -7.75
N LEU A 264 29.48 26.31 -7.66
CA LEU A 264 29.29 25.02 -8.32
C LEU A 264 28.70 25.26 -9.71
N ALA A 265 29.44 24.92 -10.76
CA ALA A 265 28.98 25.04 -12.14
C ALA A 265 28.20 23.79 -12.59
N VAL A 266 27.37 23.94 -13.62
CA VAL A 266 26.65 22.80 -14.24
C VAL A 266 27.63 21.76 -14.78
N ASP A 267 28.73 22.21 -15.36
CA ASP A 267 29.77 21.34 -15.92
C ASP A 267 30.46 20.48 -14.84
N ASP A 268 30.55 20.96 -13.60
CA ASP A 268 31.10 20.17 -12.48
C ASP A 268 30.21 18.95 -12.17
N VAL A 269 28.88 19.13 -12.22
CA VAL A 269 27.90 18.06 -12.05
C VAL A 269 27.97 17.09 -13.23
N ALA A 270 28.05 17.60 -14.46
CA ALA A 270 28.17 16.78 -15.66
C ALA A 270 29.44 15.92 -15.65
N ALA A 271 30.58 16.50 -15.27
CA ALA A 271 31.85 15.80 -15.12
C ALA A 271 31.81 14.69 -14.06
N LYS A 272 30.88 14.79 -13.10
CA LYS A 272 30.66 13.81 -12.03
C LYS A 272 29.41 12.95 -12.21
N TRP A 273 28.76 13.01 -13.36
CA TRP A 273 27.49 12.31 -13.58
C TRP A 273 27.60 10.79 -13.41
N GLY A 274 28.69 10.18 -13.88
CA GLY A 274 28.95 8.75 -13.69
C GLY A 274 29.01 8.36 -12.21
N ASP A 275 29.76 9.12 -11.40
CA ASP A 275 29.87 8.91 -9.96
C ASP A 275 28.54 9.15 -9.22
N ILE A 276 27.76 10.15 -9.65
CA ILE A 276 26.44 10.48 -9.07
C ILE A 276 25.43 9.35 -9.31
N THR A 277 25.49 8.72 -10.48
CA THR A 277 24.52 7.70 -10.90
C THR A 277 24.97 6.26 -10.66
N ASP A 278 26.18 6.05 -10.12
CA ASP A 278 26.69 4.72 -9.79
C ASP A 278 25.92 4.08 -8.61
N MET A 279 25.22 2.99 -8.92
CA MET A 279 24.42 2.20 -7.98
C MET A 279 25.16 0.96 -7.45
N SER A 280 26.39 0.69 -7.87
CA SER A 280 27.17 -0.50 -7.48
C SER A 280 27.32 -0.66 -5.96
N ASN A 281 27.38 0.47 -5.24
CA ASN A 281 27.50 0.54 -3.78
C ASN A 281 26.34 1.35 -3.15
N CYS A 282 25.13 1.23 -3.70
CA CYS A 282 23.95 1.95 -3.22
C CYS A 282 23.56 1.59 -1.79
N THR A 283 22.87 2.51 -1.11
CA THR A 283 22.47 2.37 0.29
C THR A 283 20.97 2.53 0.48
N ASP A 284 20.45 2.10 1.64
CA ASP A 284 19.06 2.35 2.06
C ASP A 284 18.96 3.69 2.79
N PRO A 285 18.33 4.73 2.21
CA PRO A 285 18.24 6.03 2.86
C PRO A 285 17.43 6.00 4.17
N ILE A 286 16.49 5.06 4.33
CA ILE A 286 15.64 4.98 5.54
C ILE A 286 16.42 4.49 6.75
N GLU A 287 17.31 3.51 6.55
CA GLU A 287 18.20 3.04 7.63
C GLU A 287 19.31 4.06 7.92
N GLU A 288 19.70 4.87 6.92
CA GLU A 288 20.71 5.92 7.09
C GLU A 288 20.23 7.15 7.85
N ASP A 289 18.97 7.58 7.66
CA ASP A 289 18.42 8.78 8.31
C ASP A 289 18.23 8.61 9.84
N LYS A 290 18.38 7.38 10.37
CA LYS A 290 18.53 7.15 11.82
C LYS A 290 19.88 7.66 12.36
N GLN A 291 20.81 8.03 11.48
CA GLN A 291 22.10 8.66 11.78
C GLN A 291 22.15 10.05 11.10
N LEU A 292 23.09 10.93 11.48
CA LEU A 292 23.24 12.24 10.78
C LEU A 292 23.31 12.00 9.26
N PRO A 293 22.50 12.68 8.42
CA PRO A 293 22.37 12.33 7.01
C PRO A 293 23.73 12.27 6.32
N LYS A 294 24.11 11.10 5.79
CA LYS A 294 25.47 10.85 5.27
C LYS A 294 25.93 11.86 4.22
N HIS A 295 25.01 12.47 3.47
CA HIS A 295 25.35 13.52 2.51
C HIS A 295 25.94 14.76 3.21
N LEU A 296 25.38 15.18 4.35
CA LEU A 296 25.95 16.26 5.18
C LEU A 296 27.27 15.83 5.80
N THR A 297 27.37 14.58 6.27
CA THR A 297 28.63 14.04 6.79
C THR A 297 29.73 14.06 5.74
N LYS A 298 29.45 13.65 4.50
CA LYS A 298 30.40 13.69 3.37
C LYS A 298 30.85 15.12 3.04
N VAL A 299 29.94 16.09 3.04
CA VAL A 299 30.28 17.51 2.83
C VAL A 299 31.18 18.01 3.97
N VAL A 300 30.85 17.69 5.22
CA VAL A 300 31.66 18.08 6.39
C VAL A 300 33.04 17.42 6.37
N GLU A 301 33.12 16.13 6.01
CA GLU A 301 34.38 15.41 5.86
C GLU A 301 35.24 15.98 4.75
N PHE A 302 34.66 16.24 3.57
CA PHE A 302 35.35 16.89 2.45
C PHE A 302 35.94 18.25 2.86
N MET A 303 35.17 19.08 3.57
CA MET A 303 35.70 20.36 4.07
C MET A 303 36.87 20.19 5.05
N LYS A 304 36.86 19.15 5.88
CA LYS A 304 37.96 18.85 6.82
C LYS A 304 39.24 18.44 6.07
N THR A 305 39.13 17.64 5.00
CA THR A 305 40.28 17.26 4.16
C THR A 305 40.82 18.44 3.35
N THR A 306 39.95 19.29 2.79
CA THR A 306 40.37 20.47 2.03
C THR A 306 41.06 21.53 2.92
N ARG A 307 40.56 21.76 4.14
CA ARG A 307 41.23 22.66 5.13
C ARG A 307 42.60 22.16 5.60
N LYS A 308 42.83 20.84 5.65
CA LYS A 308 44.15 20.28 5.97
C LYS A 308 45.15 20.50 4.84
N LYS A 309 44.71 20.44 3.59
CA LYS A 309 45.55 20.68 2.40
C LYS A 309 45.88 22.17 2.18
N SER A 310 45.06 23.10 2.66
CA SER A 310 45.30 24.54 2.54
C SER A 310 46.17 25.14 3.67
N LYS A 311 46.61 24.32 4.64
CA LYS A 311 47.46 24.73 5.78
C LYS A 311 48.88 24.14 5.71
N LEU A 312 49.19 23.42 4.62
CA LEU A 312 50.52 22.93 4.23
C LEU A 312 50.97 23.75 3.02
#